data_AF-A0A2N3AR48-F1
#
_entry.id   AF-A0A2N3AR48-F1
#
_cell.length_a   1.000
_cell.length_b   1.000
_cell.length_c   1.000
_cell.angle_alpha   90.00
_cell.angle_beta   90.00
_cell.angle_gamma   90.00
#
_symmetry.space_group_name_H-M   'P 1'
#
loop_
_entity.id
_entity.type
_entity.pdbx_description
1 polymer ?
#
loop_
_entity_poly.entity_id
_entity_poly.type
_entity_poly.pdbx_seq_one_letter_code
_entity_poly.pdbx_strand_id
1 'polypeptide(L)'
;MKNRFTKYFIILTIFILFGAIAEWPYGYYILLRWITCITSILVAFQAFEKNIDWAKVVFIVIAILFNPLAPIYLSRSTWIPIDIITAIFFIFAIRMI
;
A
#
# COMPACT_ATOMS: atom_id res chain seq x y z
N MET A 1 9.07 19.07 -4.74
CA MET A 1 7.70 19.10 -4.17
C MET A 1 6.99 17.74 -4.18
N LYS A 2 7.13 16.94 -5.25
CA LYS A 2 6.55 15.57 -5.42
C LYS A 2 6.74 14.61 -4.23
N ASN A 3 7.91 14.67 -3.56
CA ASN A 3 8.26 13.78 -2.45
C ASN A 3 7.47 14.05 -1.17
N ARG A 4 7.15 15.32 -0.85
CA ARG A 4 6.36 15.66 0.35
C ARG A 4 4.94 15.11 0.25
N PHE A 5 4.30 15.26 -0.92
CA PHE A 5 2.97 14.74 -1.18
C PHE A 5 2.92 13.22 -1.02
N THR A 6 3.88 12.49 -1.61
CA THR A 6 3.89 11.03 -1.52
C THR A 6 4.12 10.54 -0.09
N LYS A 7 4.91 11.25 0.73
CA LYS A 7 5.07 10.90 2.15
C LYS A 7 3.74 10.93 2.91
N TYR A 8 2.88 11.91 2.66
CA TYR A 8 1.55 11.97 3.30
C TYR A 8 0.67 10.78 2.88
N PHE A 9 0.70 10.39 1.61
CA PHE A 9 -0.02 9.22 1.11
C PHE A 9 0.48 7.91 1.74
N ILE A 10 1.80 7.77 1.93
CA ILE A 10 2.39 6.62 2.62
C ILE A 10 1.92 6.57 4.07
N ILE A 11 1.99 7.68 4.79
CA ILE A 11 1.55 7.75 6.19
C ILE A 11 0.07 7.36 6.30
N LEU A 12 -0.79 7.94 5.44
CA LEU A 12 -2.21 7.60 5.38
C LEU A 12 -2.43 6.09 5.10
N THR A 13 -1.69 5.54 4.14
CA THR A 13 -1.77 4.12 3.78
C THR A 13 -1.38 3.22 4.95
N ILE A 14 -0.31 3.55 5.68
CA ILE A 14 0.12 2.81 6.87
C ILE A 14 -0.99 2.79 7.94
N PHE A 15 -1.62 3.94 8.21
CA PHE A 15 -2.71 4.01 9.19
C PHE A 15 -3.92 3.17 8.78
N ILE A 16 -4.29 3.19 7.51
CA ILE A 16 -5.43 2.41 7.01
C ILE A 16 -5.11 0.91 6.97
N LEU A 17 -3.88 0.51 6.64
CA LEU A 17 -3.50 -0.91 6.67
C LEU A 17 -3.51 -1.46 8.11
N PHE A 18 -2.96 -0.73 9.09
CA PHE A 18 -3.03 -1.15 10.49
C PHE A 18 -4.44 -1.08 11.07
N GLY A 19 -5.26 -0.11 10.63
CA GLY A 19 -6.65 -0.02 11.06
C GLY A 19 -7.50 -1.22 10.64
N ALA A 20 -7.12 -1.95 9.57
CA ALA A 20 -7.78 -3.17 9.11
C ALA A 20 -7.70 -4.36 10.09
N ILE A 21 -6.84 -4.27 11.13
CA ILE A 21 -6.77 -5.24 12.23
C ILE A 21 -8.10 -5.27 13.01
N ALA A 22 -8.81 -4.16 13.09
CA ALA A 22 -10.17 -4.10 13.62
C ALA A 22 -11.20 -4.50 12.54
N GLU A 23 -12.41 -4.85 12.99
CA GLU A 23 -13.51 -5.16 12.08
C GLU A 23 -14.21 -3.87 11.64
N TRP A 24 -14.31 -3.69 10.32
CA TRP A 24 -14.91 -2.51 9.72
C TRP A 24 -15.99 -2.89 8.69
N PRO A 25 -16.92 -1.97 8.38
CA PRO A 25 -17.86 -2.14 7.28
C PRO A 25 -17.13 -2.30 5.94
N TYR A 26 -17.79 -2.93 4.96
CA TYR A 26 -17.23 -3.20 3.63
C TYR A 26 -16.62 -1.95 2.96
N GLY A 27 -17.21 -0.77 3.15
CA GLY A 27 -16.70 0.50 2.60
C GLY A 27 -15.27 0.84 3.02
N TYR A 28 -14.83 0.43 4.22
CA TYR A 28 -13.46 0.62 4.67
C TYR A 28 -12.47 -0.12 3.76
N TYR A 29 -12.76 -1.37 3.42
CA TYR A 29 -11.90 -2.20 2.57
C TYR A 29 -11.87 -1.71 1.11
N ILE A 30 -12.96 -1.08 0.63
CA ILE A 30 -12.95 -0.40 -0.67
C ILE A 30 -11.95 0.75 -0.65
N LEU A 31 -12.03 1.64 0.34
CA LEU A 31 -11.12 2.79 0.48
C LEU A 31 -9.67 2.34 0.68
N LEU A 32 -9.45 1.32 1.51
CA LEU A 32 -8.14 0.72 1.75
C LEU A 32 -7.49 0.27 0.45
N ARG A 33 -8.22 -0.46 -0.40
CA ARG A 33 -7.70 -0.91 -1.71
C ARG A 33 -7.32 0.26 -2.60
N TRP A 34 -8.21 1.25 -2.74
CA TRP A 34 -7.93 2.43 -3.56
C TRP A 34 -6.68 3.19 -3.09
N ILE A 35 -6.60 3.52 -1.81
CA ILE A 35 -5.49 4.30 -1.24
C ILE A 35 -4.17 3.51 -1.33
N THR A 36 -4.19 2.23 -0.97
CA THR A 36 -3.00 1.36 -1.01
C THR A 36 -2.51 1.17 -2.44
N CYS A 37 -3.42 0.91 -3.39
CA CYS A 37 -3.08 0.78 -4.81
C CYS A 37 -2.46 2.06 -5.36
N ILE A 38 -3.13 3.22 -5.20
CA ILE A 38 -2.60 4.51 -5.69
C ILE A 38 -1.23 4.80 -5.08
N THR A 39 -1.08 4.60 -3.77
CA THR A 39 0.18 4.90 -3.07
C THR A 39 1.30 3.96 -3.51
N SER A 40 1.01 2.67 -3.71
CA SER A 40 1.99 1.71 -4.22
C SER A 40 2.48 2.07 -5.63
N ILE A 41 1.61 2.55 -6.51
CA ILE A 41 1.98 3.06 -7.85
C ILE A 41 2.90 4.28 -7.72
N LEU A 42 2.56 5.24 -6.86
CA LEU A 42 3.40 6.43 -6.61
C LEU A 42 4.79 6.06 -6.09
N VAL A 43 4.88 5.07 -5.18
CA VAL A 43 6.16 4.57 -4.65
C VAL A 43 6.94 3.82 -5.73
N ALA A 44 6.28 2.98 -6.53
CA ALA A 44 6.92 2.26 -7.63
C ALA A 44 7.56 3.23 -8.64
N PHE A 45 6.87 4.30 -9.04
CA PHE A 45 7.44 5.34 -9.90
C PHE A 45 8.71 5.98 -9.31
N GLN A 46 8.73 6.27 -8.01
CA GLN A 46 9.93 6.79 -7.36
C GLN A 46 11.05 5.77 -7.27
N ALA A 47 10.73 4.48 -7.08
CA ALA A 47 11.70 3.41 -7.12
C ALA A 47 12.34 3.27 -8.52
N PHE A 48 11.59 3.52 -9.59
CA PHE A 48 12.14 3.65 -10.95
C PHE A 48 13.06 4.85 -11.09
N GLU A 49 12.63 6.04 -10.65
CA GLU A 49 13.45 7.27 -10.70
C GLU A 49 14.77 7.13 -9.91
N LYS A 50 14.75 6.43 -8.76
CA LYS A 50 15.90 6.24 -7.87
C LYS A 50 16.67 4.94 -8.09
N ASN A 51 16.30 4.13 -9.08
CA ASN A 51 16.90 2.82 -9.37
C ASN A 51 16.98 1.85 -8.17
N ILE A 52 15.92 1.79 -7.36
CA ILE A 52 15.83 0.89 -6.20
C ILE A 52 15.09 -0.39 -6.60
N ASP A 53 15.82 -1.40 -7.08
CA ASP A 53 15.23 -2.58 -7.74
C ASP A 53 14.25 -3.37 -6.89
N TRP A 54 14.57 -3.60 -5.61
CA TRP A 54 13.69 -4.34 -4.71
C TRP A 54 12.32 -3.64 -4.58
N ALA A 55 12.31 -2.31 -4.50
CA ALA A 55 11.10 -1.52 -4.31
C ALA A 55 10.26 -1.47 -5.59
N LYS A 56 10.88 -1.48 -6.78
CA LYS A 56 10.14 -1.57 -8.06
C LYS A 56 9.26 -2.81 -8.06
N VAL A 57 9.84 -3.97 -7.77
CA VAL A 57 9.13 -5.26 -7.80
C VAL A 57 8.07 -5.33 -6.70
N VAL A 58 8.45 -5.02 -5.46
CA VAL A 58 7.54 -5.14 -4.30
C VAL A 58 6.31 -4.25 -4.47
N PHE A 59 6.48 -2.99 -4.86
CA PHE A 59 5.34 -2.07 -4.97
C PHE A 59 4.47 -2.30 -6.20
N ILE A 60 5.00 -2.89 -7.28
CA ILE A 60 4.17 -3.39 -8.39
C ILE A 60 3.28 -4.55 -7.91
N VAL A 61 3.84 -5.50 -7.16
CA VAL A 61 3.06 -6.63 -6.62
C VAL A 61 1.98 -6.15 -5.66
N ILE A 62 2.31 -5.20 -4.77
CA ILE A 62 1.32 -4.58 -3.86
C ILE A 62 0.21 -3.86 -4.66
N ALA A 63 0.55 -3.13 -5.72
CA ALA A 63 -0.44 -2.46 -6.57
C ALA A 63 -1.44 -3.44 -7.19
N ILE A 64 -0.94 -4.59 -7.66
CA ILE A 64 -1.79 -5.66 -8.23
C ILE A 64 -2.66 -6.29 -7.14
N LEU A 65 -2.07 -6.63 -5.99
CA LEU A 65 -2.76 -7.29 -4.88
C LEU A 65 -3.91 -6.45 -4.31
N PHE A 66 -3.70 -5.13 -4.20
CA PHE A 66 -4.69 -4.18 -3.70
C PHE A 66 -5.51 -3.50 -4.81
N ASN A 67 -5.43 -3.97 -6.06
CA ASN A 67 -6.15 -3.36 -7.18
C ASN A 67 -7.67 -3.39 -6.93
N PRO A 68 -8.35 -2.22 -6.87
CA PRO A 68 -9.79 -2.16 -6.60
C PRO A 68 -10.64 -2.61 -7.80
N LEU A 69 -10.11 -2.60 -9.02
CA LEU A 69 -10.82 -3.00 -10.24
C LEU A 69 -10.91 -4.52 -10.39
N ALA A 70 -9.98 -5.25 -9.78
CA ALA A 70 -9.93 -6.71 -9.79
C ALA A 70 -9.68 -7.22 -8.35
N PRO A 71 -10.68 -7.13 -7.46
CA PRO A 71 -10.50 -7.49 -6.06
C PRO A 71 -10.29 -8.99 -5.89
N ILE A 72 -9.21 -9.34 -5.19
CA ILE A 72 -8.95 -10.73 -4.77
C ILE A 72 -9.75 -11.01 -3.50
N TYR A 73 -10.61 -12.03 -3.54
CA TYR A 73 -11.40 -12.46 -2.40
C TYR A 73 -10.61 -13.48 -1.58
N LEU A 74 -10.23 -13.09 -0.36
CA LEU A 74 -9.59 -13.98 0.62
C LEU A 74 -10.32 -13.82 1.95
N SER A 75 -10.13 -14.78 2.86
CA SER A 75 -10.64 -14.67 4.21
C SER A 75 -10.00 -13.48 4.94
N ARG A 76 -10.72 -12.89 5.90
CA ARG A 76 -10.19 -11.83 6.76
C ARG A 76 -8.91 -12.25 7.48
N SER A 77 -8.85 -13.49 7.95
CA SER A 77 -7.68 -14.05 8.62
C SER A 77 -6.43 -14.07 7.74
N THR A 78 -6.61 -14.14 6.41
CA THR A 78 -5.52 -14.07 5.43
C THR A 78 -5.16 -12.63 5.07
N TRP A 79 -6.14 -11.72 5.02
CA TRP A 79 -5.89 -10.31 4.72
C TRP A 79 -5.11 -9.59 5.84
N ILE A 80 -5.41 -9.86 7.10
CA ILE A 80 -4.71 -9.21 8.24
C ILE A 80 -3.17 -9.30 8.14
N PRO A 81 -2.54 -10.48 7.98
CA PRO A 81 -1.09 -10.54 7.86
C PRO A 81 -0.58 -9.88 6.56
N ILE A 82 -1.34 -9.94 5.47
CA ILE A 82 -1.01 -9.24 4.22
C ILE A 82 -0.98 -7.73 4.43
N ASP A 83 -1.99 -7.17 5.09
CA ASP A 83 -2.10 -5.74 5.38
C ASP A 83 -0.94 -5.27 6.27
N ILE A 84 -0.58 -6.05 7.30
CA ILE A 84 0.55 -5.77 8.20
C ILE A 84 1.88 -5.79 7.43
N ILE A 85 2.14 -6.83 6.64
CA ILE A 85 3.37 -6.93 5.82
C ILE A 85 3.46 -5.75 4.84
N THR A 86 2.34 -5.40 4.21
CA THR A 86 2.25 -4.27 3.29
C THR A 86 2.56 -2.95 4.01
N ALA A 87 2.04 -2.75 5.22
CA ALA A 87 2.33 -1.56 6.02
C ALA A 87 3.83 -1.46 6.36
N ILE A 88 4.48 -2.58 6.67
CA ILE A 88 5.93 -2.63 6.92
C ILE A 88 6.72 -2.21 5.67
N PHE A 89 6.36 -2.68 4.48
CA PHE A 89 7.01 -2.22 3.24
C PHE A 89 6.84 -0.72 3.02
N PHE A 90 5.65 -0.17 3.29
CA PHE A 90 5.42 1.27 3.23
C PHE A 90 6.27 2.07 4.23
N ILE A 91 6.50 1.55 5.45
CA ILE A 91 7.41 2.16 6.42
C ILE A 91 8.84 2.23 5.86
N PHE A 92 9.34 1.15 5.25
CA PHE A 92 10.66 1.16 4.60
C PHE A 92 10.72 2.14 3.43
N ALA A 93 9.62 2.27 2.68
CA ALA A 93 9.53 3.20 1.57
C ALA A 93 9.65 4.68 1.99
N ILE A 94 9.29 5.05 3.23
CA ILE A 94 9.47 6.43 3.72
C ILE A 94 10.92 6.90 3.58
N ARG A 95 11.89 6.02 3.83
CA ARG A 95 13.33 6.33 3.73
C ARG A 95 13.78 6.55 2.30
N MET A 96 13.08 5.95 1.33
CA MET A 96 13.42 6.08 -0.07
C MET A 96 13.01 7.43 -0.65
N ILE A 97 12.11 8.19 -0.02
CA ILE A 97 11.48 9.40 -0.58
C ILE A 97 12.17 10.66 -0.08
#